data_AF-A0A3M1ANK6-F1
#
_entry.id   AF-A0A3M1ANK6-F1
#
_cell.length_a   1.000
_cell.length_b   1.000
_cell.length_c   1.000
_cell.angle_alpha   90.00
_cell.angle_beta   90.00
_cell.angle_gamma   90.00
#
_symmetry.space_group_name_H-M   'P 1'
#
loop_
_entity.id
_entity.type
_entity.pdbx_description
1 polymer ?
#
loop_
_entity_poly.entity_id
_entity_poly.type
_entity_poly.pdbx_seq_one_letter_code
_entity_poly.pdbx_strand_id
1 'polypeptide(L)'
;SLFALFARERLFSFATHLAVGQIVKILLLALGEGVDPARGSNPGPPRSFTRRQIEEIRHACRGEEERRLRKGVACDLLEAFLFLGETLPAFHAPPPTSSDEWATFYIEAMATQELAAERIEEINQRLGVVDIERFRIFEAKFRRLRQHRVEAFETDAERLVGEASFRPHDVPSRIERYIRKLSPKRVHGLLLDGMRWDTWVFLEEAYLPRLEGTYRLIEKIPLWAAYPTVTWVEIAALLEGRSEGGERIELRYPKTLEEALSPPNPGTIPVTKFDELDRKLHHTTEGLSTLYRETLLKLDATLTPLLEGVEPRTLFFFFSDHGFLRSPGRKARYRHGGKTPFEIITPFVILLKVA
;
A
#
# COMPACT_ATOMS: atom_id res chain seq x y z
N SER A 1 9.59 -45.62 -8.57
CA SER A 1 10.75 -45.12 -9.33
C SER A 1 10.76 -43.60 -9.27
N LEU A 2 11.93 -42.95 -9.27
CA LEU A 2 12.07 -41.49 -9.35
C LEU A 2 11.27 -40.87 -10.51
N PHE A 3 11.14 -41.62 -11.62
CA PHE A 3 10.35 -41.23 -12.79
C PHE A 3 8.84 -41.07 -12.50
N ALA A 4 8.25 -41.95 -11.68
CA ALA A 4 6.84 -41.85 -11.30
C ALA A 4 6.56 -40.68 -10.36
N LEU A 5 7.53 -40.34 -9.49
CA LEU A 5 7.45 -39.15 -8.63
C LEU A 5 7.48 -37.87 -9.48
N PHE A 6 8.43 -37.79 -10.42
CA PHE A 6 8.58 -36.67 -11.34
C PHE A 6 7.37 -36.48 -12.28
N ALA A 7 6.81 -37.58 -12.81
CA ALA A 7 5.62 -37.54 -13.64
C ALA A 7 4.39 -37.07 -12.83
N ARG A 8 4.24 -37.50 -11.57
CA ARG A 8 3.15 -37.09 -10.69
C ARG A 8 3.23 -35.61 -10.30
N GLU A 9 4.43 -35.09 -10.07
CA GLU A 9 4.65 -33.66 -9.82
C GLU A 9 4.35 -32.79 -11.05
N ARG A 10 4.80 -33.21 -12.24
CA ARG A 10 4.48 -32.49 -13.49
C ARG A 10 2.98 -32.52 -13.81
N LEU A 11 2.31 -33.65 -13.66
CA LEU A 11 0.86 -33.78 -13.89
C LEU A 11 0.04 -32.93 -12.90
N PHE A 12 0.41 -32.91 -11.62
CA PHE A 12 -0.26 -32.09 -10.62
C PHE A 12 -0.01 -30.59 -10.84
N SER A 13 1.22 -30.22 -11.22
CA SER A 13 1.54 -28.85 -11.61
C SER A 13 0.73 -28.44 -12.83
N PHE A 14 0.62 -29.29 -13.85
CA PHE A 14 -0.20 -29.03 -15.03
C PHE A 14 -1.69 -28.85 -14.67
N ALA A 15 -2.24 -29.71 -13.82
CA ALA A 15 -3.62 -29.61 -13.36
C ALA A 15 -3.88 -28.32 -12.56
N THR A 16 -2.97 -27.92 -11.69
CA THR A 16 -3.07 -26.65 -10.93
C THR A 16 -3.01 -25.45 -11.87
N HIS A 17 -2.07 -25.41 -12.82
CA HIS A 17 -2.00 -24.32 -13.81
C HIS A 17 -3.24 -24.27 -14.70
N LEU A 18 -3.77 -25.41 -15.11
CA LEU A 18 -5.00 -25.48 -15.89
C LEU A 18 -6.19 -24.97 -15.07
N ALA A 19 -6.34 -25.38 -13.82
CA ALA A 19 -7.40 -24.93 -12.94
C ALA A 19 -7.34 -23.41 -12.70
N VAL A 20 -6.15 -22.89 -12.37
CA VAL A 20 -5.92 -21.45 -12.18
C VAL A 20 -6.19 -20.68 -13.47
N GLY A 21 -5.69 -21.17 -14.61
CA GLY A 21 -5.95 -20.57 -15.92
C GLY A 21 -7.44 -20.54 -16.28
N GLN A 22 -8.20 -21.61 -15.98
CA GLN A 22 -9.65 -21.60 -16.17
C GLN A 22 -10.36 -20.64 -15.21
N ILE A 23 -9.97 -20.59 -13.94
CA ILE A 23 -10.54 -19.64 -12.96
C ILE A 23 -10.27 -18.20 -13.40
N VAL A 24 -9.03 -17.87 -13.77
CA VAL A 24 -8.65 -16.55 -14.29
C VAL A 24 -9.40 -16.22 -15.58
N LYS A 25 -9.57 -17.18 -16.48
CA LYS A 25 -10.35 -17.00 -17.70
C LYS A 25 -11.82 -16.70 -17.38
N ILE A 26 -12.42 -17.42 -16.43
CA ILE A 26 -13.79 -17.19 -15.97
C ILE A 26 -13.90 -15.80 -15.33
N LEU A 27 -12.93 -15.41 -14.49
CA LEU A 27 -12.87 -14.08 -13.88
C LEU A 27 -12.77 -12.99 -14.95
N LEU A 28 -11.85 -13.11 -15.91
CA LEU A 28 -11.71 -12.16 -17.01
C LEU A 28 -12.96 -12.07 -17.89
N LEU A 29 -13.65 -13.19 -18.13
CA LEU A 29 -14.92 -13.19 -18.86
C LEU A 29 -16.02 -12.50 -18.06
N ALA A 30 -16.19 -12.83 -16.79
CA ALA A 30 -17.16 -12.20 -15.90
C ALA A 30 -16.93 -10.67 -15.77
N LEU A 31 -15.67 -10.25 -15.75
CA LEU A 31 -15.27 -8.85 -15.68
C LEU A 31 -15.36 -8.11 -17.03
N GLY A 32 -15.18 -8.83 -18.14
CA GLY A 32 -15.24 -8.31 -19.50
C GLY A 32 -16.65 -8.17 -20.08
N GLU A 33 -17.54 -9.12 -19.80
CA GLU A 33 -18.90 -9.16 -20.35
C GLU A 33 -19.87 -8.17 -19.68
N GLY A 34 -19.48 -7.53 -18.57
CA GLY A 34 -20.36 -6.68 -17.78
C GLY A 34 -20.66 -5.28 -18.34
N VAL A 35 -20.01 -4.80 -19.41
CA VAL A 35 -20.24 -3.43 -19.91
C VAL A 35 -19.95 -3.32 -21.41
N ASP A 36 -20.92 -3.68 -22.25
CA ASP A 36 -20.97 -3.18 -23.64
C ASP A 36 -22.05 -2.07 -23.71
N PRO A 37 -21.68 -0.79 -23.70
CA PRO A 37 -22.64 0.32 -23.73
C PRO A 37 -23.37 0.43 -25.09
N ALA A 38 -22.93 -0.28 -26.13
CA ALA A 38 -23.56 -0.23 -27.45
C ALA A 38 -24.73 -1.20 -27.62
N ARG A 39 -24.91 -2.15 -26.70
CA ARG A 39 -26.06 -3.07 -26.69
C ARG A 39 -27.02 -2.63 -25.60
N GLY A 40 -28.13 -2.00 -25.98
CA GLY A 40 -29.21 -1.54 -25.08
C GLY A 40 -29.96 -2.66 -24.31
N SER A 41 -29.37 -3.84 -24.18
CA SER A 41 -29.81 -4.88 -23.27
C SER A 41 -29.11 -4.68 -21.94
N ASN A 42 -29.85 -4.27 -20.91
CA ASN A 42 -29.41 -4.13 -19.53
C ASN A 42 -28.81 -5.49 -19.05
N PRO A 43 -27.47 -5.69 -19.06
CA PRO A 43 -26.90 -6.92 -18.57
C PRO A 43 -27.10 -6.86 -17.05
N GLY A 44 -27.81 -7.85 -16.50
CA GLY A 44 -27.87 -7.98 -15.04
C GLY A 44 -26.47 -7.94 -14.44
N PRO A 45 -26.31 -7.43 -13.21
CA PRO A 45 -24.99 -7.29 -12.60
C PRO A 45 -24.22 -8.62 -12.70
N PRO A 46 -22.92 -8.59 -13.03
CA PRO A 46 -22.11 -9.80 -13.08
C PRO A 46 -22.29 -10.55 -11.76
N ARG A 47 -22.57 -11.85 -11.83
CA ARG A 47 -22.68 -12.68 -10.63
C ARG A 47 -21.35 -12.60 -9.89
N SER A 48 -21.31 -11.86 -8.79
CA SER A 48 -20.14 -11.80 -7.93
C SER A 48 -19.85 -13.21 -7.40
N PHE A 49 -18.56 -13.53 -7.27
CA PHE A 49 -18.17 -14.73 -6.53
C PHE A 49 -18.69 -14.60 -5.10
N THR A 50 -19.30 -15.67 -4.58
CA THR A 50 -19.72 -15.69 -3.17
C THR A 50 -18.49 -15.75 -2.27
N ARG A 51 -18.54 -15.10 -1.11
CA ARG A 51 -17.49 -15.16 -0.08
C ARG A 51 -17.06 -16.60 0.24
N ARG A 52 -18.02 -17.53 0.22
CA ARG A 52 -17.79 -18.97 0.39
C ARG A 52 -16.90 -19.58 -0.70
N GLN A 53 -17.14 -19.25 -1.97
CA GLN A 53 -16.31 -19.76 -3.08
C GLN A 53 -14.86 -19.28 -2.96
N ILE A 54 -14.66 -18.05 -2.50
CA ILE A 54 -13.32 -17.49 -2.26
C ILE A 54 -12.61 -18.24 -1.11
N GLU A 55 -13.31 -18.49 -0.01
CA GLU A 55 -12.78 -19.23 1.15
C GLU A 55 -12.44 -20.69 0.79
N GLU A 56 -13.27 -21.34 -0.04
CA GLU A 56 -13.01 -22.70 -0.53
C GLU A 56 -11.72 -22.76 -1.38
N ILE A 57 -11.46 -21.75 -2.21
CA ILE A 57 -10.22 -21.67 -3.00
C ILE A 57 -9.01 -21.40 -2.10
N ARG A 58 -9.11 -20.48 -1.14
CA ARG A 58 -8.05 -20.20 -0.15
C ARG A 58 -7.68 -21.44 0.67
N HIS A 59 -8.65 -22.28 1.01
CA HIS A 59 -8.40 -23.51 1.75
C HIS A 59 -7.65 -24.56 0.91
N ALA A 60 -7.99 -24.72 -0.37
CA ALA A 60 -7.33 -25.66 -1.27
C ALA A 60 -5.83 -25.36 -1.52
N CYS A 61 -5.40 -24.12 -1.27
CA CYS A 61 -4.06 -23.59 -1.49
C CYS A 61 -2.95 -24.06 -0.50
N ARG A 62 -3.22 -24.79 0.60
CA ARG A 62 -2.21 -25.09 1.65
C ARG A 62 -1.53 -26.49 1.46
N GLY A 63 -0.22 -26.57 1.11
CA GLY A 63 0.58 -27.84 1.09
C GLY A 63 2.00 -27.77 0.47
N GLU A 64 2.90 -28.71 0.84
CA GLU A 64 4.41 -28.78 0.86
C GLU A 64 5.30 -28.16 -0.26
N GLU A 65 6.50 -27.73 0.15
CA GLU A 65 7.43 -26.69 -0.33
C GLU A 65 7.51 -26.31 -1.83
N GLU A 66 7.75 -27.21 -2.78
CA GLU A 66 7.73 -26.80 -4.20
C GLU A 66 6.29 -26.58 -4.70
N ARG A 67 5.33 -27.32 -4.10
CA ARG A 67 3.92 -26.97 -4.19
C ARG A 67 3.65 -25.68 -3.43
N ARG A 68 4.32 -25.35 -2.31
CA ARG A 68 4.13 -24.04 -1.63
C ARG A 68 4.54 -22.87 -2.52
N LEU A 69 5.65 -22.98 -3.26
CA LEU A 69 6.09 -21.89 -4.14
C LEU A 69 5.12 -21.68 -5.31
N ARG A 70 4.71 -22.76 -6.00
CA ARG A 70 3.77 -22.67 -7.13
C ARG A 70 2.33 -22.39 -6.69
N LYS A 71 1.91 -22.91 -5.53
CA LYS A 71 0.64 -22.56 -4.89
C LYS A 71 0.66 -21.10 -4.49
N GLY A 72 1.71 -20.62 -3.81
CA GLY A 72 1.87 -19.21 -3.45
C GLY A 72 1.63 -18.29 -4.65
N VAL A 73 2.37 -18.50 -5.74
CA VAL A 73 2.20 -17.69 -6.96
C VAL A 73 0.78 -17.78 -7.55
N ALA A 74 0.15 -18.95 -7.53
CA ALA A 74 -1.23 -19.10 -8.00
C ALA A 74 -2.26 -18.41 -7.10
N CYS A 75 -2.07 -18.46 -5.77
CA CYS A 75 -2.95 -17.81 -4.81
C CYS A 75 -2.74 -16.28 -4.88
N ASP A 76 -1.49 -15.79 -5.01
CA ASP A 76 -1.17 -14.37 -5.24
C ASP A 76 -1.86 -13.83 -6.50
N LEU A 77 -1.81 -14.61 -7.60
CA LEU A 77 -2.47 -14.27 -8.86
C LEU A 77 -3.99 -14.16 -8.67
N LEU A 78 -4.59 -15.15 -8.01
CA LEU A 78 -6.02 -15.17 -7.76
C LEU A 78 -6.44 -14.03 -6.85
N GLU A 79 -5.69 -13.76 -5.78
CA GLU A 79 -5.95 -12.67 -4.86
C GLU A 79 -5.89 -11.31 -5.56
N ALA A 80 -4.92 -11.11 -6.45
CA ALA A 80 -4.85 -9.89 -7.26
C ALA A 80 -6.08 -9.74 -8.19
N PHE A 81 -6.52 -10.82 -8.84
CA PHE A 81 -7.72 -10.79 -9.69
C PHE A 81 -9.01 -10.58 -8.89
N LEU A 82 -9.14 -11.26 -7.76
CA LEU A 82 -10.30 -11.11 -6.87
C LEU A 82 -10.36 -9.68 -6.35
N PHE A 83 -9.26 -9.11 -5.89
CA PHE A 83 -9.18 -7.72 -5.46
C PHE A 83 -9.63 -6.75 -6.56
N LEU A 84 -9.12 -6.90 -7.79
CA LEU A 84 -9.55 -6.05 -8.90
C LEU A 84 -11.04 -6.24 -9.22
N GLY A 85 -11.57 -7.46 -9.14
CA GLY A 85 -13.00 -7.71 -9.35
C GLY A 85 -13.89 -7.13 -8.25
N GLU A 86 -13.50 -7.29 -6.99
CA GLU A 86 -14.23 -6.82 -5.79
C GLU A 86 -14.28 -5.30 -5.70
N THR A 87 -13.24 -4.61 -6.20
CA THR A 87 -13.17 -3.15 -6.18
C THR A 87 -13.91 -2.50 -7.35
N LEU A 88 -14.20 -3.23 -8.44
CA LEU A 88 -14.89 -2.69 -9.63
C LEU A 88 -16.20 -1.95 -9.32
N PRO A 89 -17.12 -2.47 -8.46
CA PRO A 89 -18.35 -1.78 -8.13
C PRO A 89 -18.13 -0.39 -7.51
N ALA A 90 -17.08 -0.24 -6.68
CA ALA A 90 -16.74 1.05 -6.08
C ALA A 90 -16.35 2.09 -7.15
N PHE A 91 -15.73 1.67 -8.26
CA PHE A 91 -15.44 2.56 -9.39
C PHE A 91 -16.65 2.90 -10.25
N HIS A 92 -17.78 2.24 -10.07
CA HIS A 92 -19.03 2.56 -10.75
C HIS A 92 -19.99 3.41 -9.89
N ALA A 93 -19.80 3.43 -8.56
CA ALA A 93 -20.54 4.29 -7.65
C ALA A 93 -20.26 5.80 -7.89
N PRO A 94 -21.12 6.73 -7.44
CA PRO A 94 -20.78 8.15 -7.44
C PRO A 94 -19.45 8.43 -6.71
N PRO A 95 -18.69 9.48 -7.09
CA PRO A 95 -17.48 9.85 -6.35
C PRO A 95 -17.79 10.14 -4.88
N PRO A 96 -16.89 9.78 -3.96
CA PRO A 96 -16.96 10.22 -2.58
C PRO A 96 -17.10 11.75 -2.47
N THR A 97 -17.78 12.23 -1.44
CA THR A 97 -18.09 13.66 -1.28
C THR A 97 -17.39 14.31 -0.08
N SER A 98 -16.99 13.51 0.90
CA SER A 98 -16.24 13.94 2.08
C SER A 98 -14.81 13.39 2.11
N SER A 99 -13.96 13.98 2.96
CA SER A 99 -12.60 13.51 3.20
C SER A 99 -12.58 12.05 3.68
N ASP A 100 -13.37 11.69 4.70
CA ASP A 100 -13.37 10.33 5.24
C ASP A 100 -13.86 9.28 4.22
N GLU A 101 -14.87 9.60 3.40
CA GLU A 101 -15.31 8.72 2.30
C GLU A 101 -14.21 8.55 1.25
N TRP A 102 -13.49 9.61 0.91
CA TRP A 102 -12.36 9.55 -0.02
C TRP A 102 -11.19 8.73 0.52
N ALA A 103 -10.84 8.90 1.79
CA ALA A 103 -9.81 8.10 2.44
C ALA A 103 -10.16 6.61 2.40
N THR A 104 -11.41 6.27 2.74
CA THR A 104 -11.92 4.89 2.70
C THR A 104 -11.86 4.31 1.29
N PHE A 105 -12.42 5.03 0.31
CA PHE A 105 -12.40 4.62 -1.09
C PHE A 105 -10.97 4.43 -1.62
N TYR A 106 -10.07 5.37 -1.32
CA TYR A 106 -8.69 5.30 -1.75
C TYR A 106 -7.99 4.06 -1.16
N ILE A 107 -8.07 3.87 0.15
CA ILE A 107 -7.41 2.78 0.87
C ILE A 107 -7.92 1.41 0.41
N GLU A 108 -9.24 1.25 0.34
CA GLU A 108 -9.86 -0.06 0.13
C GLU A 108 -9.96 -0.43 -1.34
N ALA A 109 -10.14 0.55 -2.23
CA ALA A 109 -10.45 0.27 -3.63
C ALA A 109 -9.35 0.70 -4.61
N MET A 110 -8.53 1.72 -4.30
CA MET A 110 -7.70 2.37 -5.31
C MET A 110 -6.19 2.21 -5.11
N ALA A 111 -5.70 2.33 -3.88
CA ALA A 111 -4.28 2.46 -3.58
C ALA A 111 -3.44 1.31 -4.17
N THR A 112 -3.84 0.06 -3.93
CA THR A 112 -3.08 -1.15 -4.29
C THR A 112 -3.37 -1.67 -5.69
N GLN A 113 -4.25 -1.03 -6.47
CA GLN A 113 -4.64 -1.53 -7.80
C GLN A 113 -3.48 -1.57 -8.79
N GLU A 114 -2.63 -0.54 -8.80
CA GLU A 114 -1.49 -0.48 -9.71
C GLU A 114 -0.48 -1.60 -9.40
N LEU A 115 -0.23 -1.84 -8.11
CA LEU A 115 0.62 -2.93 -7.65
C LEU A 115 0.01 -4.30 -7.98
N ALA A 116 -1.30 -4.48 -7.79
CA ALA A 116 -2.00 -5.73 -8.13
C ALA A 116 -1.92 -6.03 -9.63
N ALA A 117 -2.11 -5.02 -10.48
CA ALA A 117 -1.99 -5.18 -11.93
C ALA A 117 -0.57 -5.58 -12.35
N GLU A 118 0.46 -4.93 -11.81
CA GLU A 118 1.85 -5.31 -12.09
C GLU A 118 2.18 -6.72 -11.59
N ARG A 119 1.69 -7.12 -10.40
CA ARG A 119 1.85 -8.49 -9.89
C ARG A 119 1.27 -9.52 -10.86
N ILE A 120 0.08 -9.27 -11.44
CA ILE A 120 -0.51 -10.16 -12.45
C ILE A 120 0.39 -10.27 -13.68
N GLU A 121 0.92 -9.15 -14.19
CA GLU A 121 1.82 -9.17 -15.34
C GLU A 121 3.12 -9.93 -15.04
N GLU A 122 3.75 -9.69 -13.89
CA GLU A 122 4.98 -10.37 -13.44
C GLU A 122 4.76 -11.89 -13.33
N ILE A 123 3.65 -12.31 -12.70
CA ILE A 123 3.30 -13.73 -12.57
C ILE A 123 3.02 -14.33 -13.94
N ASN A 124 2.32 -13.62 -14.82
CA ASN A 124 2.04 -14.11 -16.16
C ASN A 124 3.30 -14.23 -17.02
N GLN A 125 4.26 -13.31 -16.90
CA GLN A 125 5.56 -13.43 -17.59
C GLN A 125 6.31 -14.71 -17.18
N ARG A 126 6.15 -15.14 -15.94
CA ARG A 126 6.80 -16.35 -15.40
C ARG A 126 6.05 -17.64 -15.74
N LEU A 127 4.72 -17.61 -15.75
CA LEU A 127 3.88 -18.82 -15.82
C LEU A 127 3.10 -18.99 -17.13
N GLY A 128 2.83 -17.90 -17.86
CA GLY A 128 2.04 -17.90 -19.10
C GLY A 128 0.60 -18.39 -18.93
N VAL A 129 0.00 -18.20 -17.75
CA VAL A 129 -1.34 -18.74 -17.40
C VAL A 129 -2.49 -17.75 -17.61
N VAL A 130 -2.20 -16.48 -17.83
CA VAL A 130 -3.18 -15.42 -18.06
C VAL A 130 -3.23 -15.10 -19.55
N ASP A 131 -4.44 -14.98 -20.09
CA ASP A 131 -4.65 -14.34 -21.39
C ASP A 131 -4.28 -12.85 -21.26
N ILE A 132 -3.03 -12.54 -21.56
CA ILE A 132 -2.44 -11.22 -21.29
C ILE A 132 -3.11 -10.12 -22.11
N GLU A 133 -3.59 -10.43 -23.31
CA GLU A 133 -4.27 -9.47 -24.16
C GLU A 133 -5.64 -9.10 -23.57
N ARG A 134 -6.41 -10.09 -23.10
CA ARG A 134 -7.65 -9.81 -22.36
C ARG A 134 -7.39 -9.05 -21.06
N PHE A 135 -6.35 -9.43 -20.33
CA PHE A 135 -5.98 -8.73 -19.11
C PHE A 135 -5.63 -7.27 -19.39
N ARG A 136 -4.84 -6.97 -20.43
CA ARG A 136 -4.50 -5.59 -20.83
C ARG A 136 -5.72 -4.76 -21.20
N ILE A 137 -6.70 -5.35 -21.89
CA ILE A 137 -7.98 -4.68 -22.19
C ILE A 137 -8.71 -4.31 -20.88
N PHE A 138 -8.79 -5.26 -19.96
CA PHE A 138 -9.40 -5.07 -18.65
C PHE A 138 -8.65 -4.00 -17.82
N GLU A 139 -7.32 -4.08 -17.77
CA GLU A 139 -6.44 -3.15 -17.06
C GLU A 139 -6.55 -1.73 -17.63
N ALA A 140 -6.64 -1.59 -18.95
CA ALA A 140 -6.87 -0.30 -19.60
C ALA A 140 -8.23 0.30 -19.23
N LYS A 141 -9.29 -0.51 -19.09
CA LYS A 141 -10.60 -0.06 -18.61
C LYS A 141 -10.51 0.43 -17.16
N PHE A 142 -9.88 -0.35 -16.28
CA PHE A 142 -9.62 0.04 -14.89
C PHE A 142 -8.84 1.34 -14.78
N ARG A 143 -7.79 1.50 -15.58
CA ARG A 143 -6.96 2.71 -15.62
C ARG A 143 -7.79 3.95 -15.97
N ARG A 144 -8.73 3.84 -16.92
CA ARG A 144 -9.65 4.95 -17.27
C ARG A 144 -10.59 5.28 -16.12
N LEU A 145 -11.20 4.28 -15.51
CA LEU A 145 -12.07 4.48 -14.34
C LEU A 145 -11.32 5.16 -13.21
N ARG A 146 -10.09 4.72 -12.92
CA ARG A 146 -9.21 5.35 -11.94
C ARG A 146 -8.87 6.78 -12.30
N GLN A 147 -8.52 7.06 -13.55
CA GLN A 147 -8.23 8.42 -14.00
C GLN A 147 -9.41 9.37 -13.76
N HIS A 148 -10.65 8.94 -14.06
CA HIS A 148 -11.85 9.74 -13.76
C HIS A 148 -12.01 9.99 -12.25
N ARG A 149 -11.64 9.03 -11.39
CA ARG A 149 -11.68 9.22 -9.92
C ARG A 149 -10.63 10.21 -9.45
N VAL A 150 -9.41 10.12 -9.99
CA VAL A 150 -8.36 11.08 -9.71
C VAL A 150 -8.81 12.49 -10.10
N GLU A 151 -9.35 12.68 -11.29
CA GLU A 151 -9.86 13.98 -11.76
C GLU A 151 -10.99 14.54 -10.89
N ALA A 152 -11.91 13.67 -10.45
CA ALA A 152 -12.98 14.06 -9.52
C ALA A 152 -12.41 14.52 -8.17
N PHE A 153 -11.43 13.79 -7.61
CA PHE A 153 -10.75 14.19 -6.38
C PHE A 153 -10.00 15.52 -6.54
N GLU A 154 -9.25 15.68 -7.64
CA GLU A 154 -8.43 16.87 -7.89
C GLU A 154 -9.28 18.15 -7.98
N THR A 155 -10.55 18.05 -8.37
CA THR A 155 -11.49 19.18 -8.44
C THR A 155 -11.81 19.71 -7.04
N ASP A 156 -11.90 18.83 -6.05
CA ASP A 156 -12.30 19.16 -4.68
C ASP A 156 -11.16 19.08 -3.65
N ALA A 157 -9.93 18.76 -4.08
CA ALA A 157 -8.82 18.42 -3.18
C ALA A 157 -8.56 19.45 -2.07
N GLU A 158 -8.57 20.75 -2.40
CA GLU A 158 -8.35 21.82 -1.40
C GLU A 158 -9.44 21.84 -0.33
N ARG A 159 -10.71 21.68 -0.73
CA ARG A 159 -11.85 21.56 0.18
C ARG A 159 -11.70 20.32 1.05
N LEU A 160 -11.40 19.17 0.44
CA LEU A 160 -11.25 17.88 1.13
C LEU A 160 -10.12 17.90 2.15
N VAL A 161 -8.97 18.51 1.82
CA VAL A 161 -7.86 18.74 2.77
C VAL A 161 -8.30 19.67 3.91
N GLY A 162 -9.12 20.69 3.63
CA GLY A 162 -9.70 21.56 4.64
C GLY A 162 -10.60 20.82 5.64
N GLU A 163 -11.34 19.82 5.16
CA GLU A 163 -12.29 18.98 5.90
C GLU A 163 -11.66 17.71 6.52
N ALA A 164 -10.38 17.45 6.27
CA ALA A 164 -9.74 16.21 6.69
C ALA A 164 -9.67 16.07 8.22
N SER A 165 -10.02 14.89 8.71
CA SER A 165 -10.08 14.55 10.14
C SER A 165 -8.71 14.36 10.79
N PHE A 166 -7.65 14.17 9.99
CA PHE A 166 -6.28 14.01 10.47
C PHE A 166 -5.26 14.56 9.49
N ARG A 167 -4.57 15.63 9.91
CA ARG A 167 -3.62 16.42 9.13
C ARG A 167 -2.27 16.54 9.86
N PRO A 168 -1.23 17.12 9.25
CA PRO A 168 0.11 17.10 9.83
C PRO A 168 0.19 17.86 11.16
N HIS A 169 -0.56 18.95 11.31
CA HIS A 169 -0.64 19.68 12.59
C HIS A 169 -1.37 18.93 13.70
N ASP A 170 -2.13 17.87 13.36
CA ASP A 170 -2.81 17.02 14.35
C ASP A 170 -1.90 15.90 14.86
N VAL A 171 -0.79 15.62 14.18
CA VAL A 171 0.14 14.54 14.55
C VAL A 171 0.65 14.69 15.99
N PRO A 172 1.07 15.88 16.48
CA PRO A 172 1.51 16.04 17.86
C PRO A 172 0.46 15.62 18.91
N SER A 173 -0.78 16.11 18.80
CA SER A 173 -1.86 15.75 19.73
C SER A 173 -2.19 14.25 19.65
N ARG A 174 -2.15 13.67 18.44
CA ARG A 174 -2.36 12.24 18.24
C ARG A 174 -1.28 11.42 18.94
N ILE A 175 0.00 11.79 18.80
CA ILE A 175 1.12 11.11 19.48
C ILE A 175 0.94 11.17 21.00
N GLU A 176 0.61 12.34 21.56
CA GLU A 176 0.39 12.49 23.00
C GLU A 176 -0.72 11.59 23.55
N ARG A 177 -1.81 11.42 22.79
CA ARG A 177 -2.89 10.47 23.15
C ARG A 177 -2.35 9.05 23.27
N TYR A 178 -1.47 8.62 22.36
CA TYR A 178 -0.84 7.30 22.43
C TYR A 178 0.20 7.18 23.54
N ILE A 179 0.95 8.25 23.83
CA ILE A 179 1.86 8.29 24.98
C ILE A 179 1.08 8.05 26.27
N ARG A 180 -0.05 8.76 26.48
CA ARG A 180 -0.90 8.57 27.67
C ARG A 180 -1.53 7.17 27.71
N LYS A 181 -2.07 6.69 26.59
CA LYS A 181 -2.75 5.39 26.49
C LYS A 181 -1.82 4.19 26.70
N LEU A 182 -0.60 4.24 26.14
CA LEU A 182 0.32 3.09 26.09
C LEU A 182 1.46 3.20 27.11
N SER A 183 1.71 4.40 27.65
CA SER A 183 2.83 4.72 28.53
C SER A 183 4.15 4.12 28.03
N PRO A 184 4.58 4.44 26.79
CA PRO A 184 5.83 3.94 26.26
C PRO A 184 7.00 4.53 27.04
N LYS A 185 8.13 3.81 27.06
CA LYS A 185 9.38 4.34 27.64
C LYS A 185 10.03 5.38 26.73
N ARG A 186 9.83 5.22 25.43
CA ARG A 186 10.43 6.03 24.38
C ARG A 186 9.46 6.21 23.23
N VAL A 187 9.58 7.33 22.52
CA VAL A 187 8.82 7.62 21.31
C VAL A 187 9.80 7.95 20.19
N HIS A 188 9.55 7.46 18.98
CA HIS A 188 10.41 7.68 17.82
C HIS A 188 9.59 7.84 16.54
N GLY A 189 9.87 8.87 15.76
CA GLY A 189 9.25 9.13 14.47
C GLY A 189 10.08 8.59 13.32
N LEU A 190 9.40 8.06 12.31
CA LEU A 190 10.01 7.57 11.08
C LEU A 190 9.29 8.23 9.91
N LEU A 191 9.97 9.18 9.27
CA LEU A 191 9.47 9.86 8.08
C LEU A 191 9.99 9.12 6.84
N LEU A 192 9.12 8.44 6.12
CA LEU A 192 9.46 7.74 4.87
C LEU A 192 9.01 8.63 3.71
N ASP A 193 9.96 9.38 3.14
CA ASP A 193 9.70 10.39 2.11
C ASP A 193 9.14 9.74 0.82
N GLY A 194 8.00 10.23 0.36
CA GLY A 194 7.31 9.70 -0.82
C GLY A 194 6.55 8.38 -0.61
N MET A 195 6.24 7.98 0.63
CA MET A 195 5.47 6.76 0.92
C MET A 195 3.97 6.92 0.64
N ARG A 196 3.49 6.24 -0.41
CA ARG A 196 2.05 5.99 -0.66
C ARG A 196 1.48 4.92 0.27
N TRP A 197 0.16 4.81 0.29
CA TRP A 197 -0.53 3.76 1.05
C TRP A 197 -0.21 2.34 0.56
N ASP A 198 -0.10 2.11 -0.75
CA ASP A 198 0.31 0.83 -1.32
C ASP A 198 1.79 0.49 -1.07
N THR A 199 2.65 1.51 -0.98
CA THR A 199 4.02 1.31 -0.46
C THR A 199 3.95 0.76 0.97
N TRP A 200 3.14 1.35 1.85
CA TRP A 200 2.98 0.82 3.22
C TRP A 200 2.42 -0.60 3.23
N VAL A 201 1.38 -0.91 2.45
CA VAL A 201 0.83 -2.27 2.35
C VAL A 201 1.92 -3.26 1.93
N PHE A 202 2.75 -2.88 0.95
CA PHE A 202 3.89 -3.70 0.55
C PHE A 202 4.89 -3.94 1.69
N LEU A 203 5.25 -2.89 2.45
CA LEU A 203 6.15 -3.01 3.60
C LEU A 203 5.51 -3.86 4.73
N GLU A 204 4.23 -3.68 5.00
CA GLU A 204 3.46 -4.48 5.96
C GLU A 204 3.49 -5.97 5.58
N GLU A 205 3.30 -6.31 4.30
CA GLU A 205 3.35 -7.69 3.83
C GLU A 205 4.78 -8.28 3.82
N ALA A 206 5.77 -7.51 3.37
CA ALA A 206 7.10 -8.02 3.08
C ALA A 206 8.09 -7.89 4.26
N TYR A 207 7.87 -6.91 5.15
CA TYR A 207 8.82 -6.56 6.19
C TYR A 207 8.29 -6.88 7.60
N LEU A 208 7.04 -6.54 7.93
CA LEU A 208 6.53 -6.76 9.30
C LEU A 208 6.49 -8.22 9.77
N PRO A 209 6.28 -9.25 8.92
CA PRO A 209 6.37 -10.64 9.39
C PRO A 209 7.75 -11.01 9.95
N ARG A 210 8.82 -10.34 9.51
CA ARG A 210 10.18 -10.53 10.08
C ARG A 210 10.29 -9.98 11.50
N LEU A 211 9.36 -9.10 11.88
CA LEU A 211 9.28 -8.43 13.17
C LEU A 211 8.17 -9.01 14.06
N GLU A 212 7.54 -10.12 13.62
CA GLU A 212 6.47 -10.77 14.35
C GLU A 212 6.95 -11.19 15.75
N GLY A 213 6.12 -10.94 16.77
CA GLY A 213 6.47 -11.17 18.17
C GLY A 213 7.31 -10.05 18.81
N THR A 214 8.03 -9.24 18.02
CA THR A 214 8.82 -8.10 18.50
C THR A 214 8.02 -6.80 18.45
N TYR A 215 7.14 -6.66 17.44
CA TYR A 215 6.33 -5.46 17.23
C TYR A 215 4.84 -5.78 17.18
N ARG A 216 4.05 -4.84 17.70
CA ARG A 216 2.59 -4.85 17.60
C ARG A 216 2.11 -3.62 16.84
N LEU A 217 1.43 -3.85 15.72
CA LEU A 217 0.67 -2.82 15.00
C LEU A 217 -0.49 -2.36 15.86
N ILE A 218 -0.53 -1.06 16.18
CA ILE A 218 -1.57 -0.46 17.02
C ILE A 218 -2.70 0.08 16.15
N GLU A 219 -2.37 0.89 15.15
CA GLU A 219 -3.35 1.55 14.29
C GLU A 219 -2.70 2.00 12.97
N LYS A 220 -3.51 2.06 11.91
CA LYS A 220 -3.20 2.67 10.62
C LYS A 220 -4.24 3.75 10.36
N ILE A 221 -3.79 4.97 10.09
CA ILE A 221 -4.65 6.15 9.97
C ILE A 221 -4.31 6.85 8.64
N PRO A 222 -5.30 7.24 7.83
CA PRO A 222 -5.05 8.15 6.71
C PRO A 222 -4.59 9.51 7.23
N LEU A 223 -3.37 9.89 6.91
CA LEU A 223 -2.87 11.25 7.06
C LEU A 223 -3.11 12.01 5.76
N TRP A 224 -3.74 13.17 5.86
CA TRP A 224 -3.93 14.07 4.74
C TRP A 224 -2.76 15.03 4.69
N ALA A 225 -1.79 14.74 3.83
CA ALA A 225 -0.62 15.57 3.60
C ALA A 225 -1.02 17.01 3.25
N ALA A 226 -0.21 17.96 3.68
CA ALA A 226 -0.42 19.36 3.38
C ALA A 226 -0.30 19.61 1.87
N TYR A 227 -1.10 20.56 1.36
CA TYR A 227 -1.06 20.98 -0.03
C TYR A 227 -0.39 22.36 -0.15
N PRO A 228 0.56 22.57 -1.09
CA PRO A 228 1.12 21.60 -2.04
C PRO A 228 1.91 20.48 -1.33
N THR A 229 1.87 19.26 -1.89
CA THR A 229 2.46 18.05 -1.28
C THR A 229 3.97 18.01 -1.46
N VAL A 230 4.67 18.89 -0.75
CA VAL A 230 6.13 19.02 -0.74
C VAL A 230 6.64 18.99 0.70
N THR A 231 7.79 18.35 0.92
CA THR A 231 8.34 18.08 2.26
C THR A 231 8.35 19.32 3.16
N TRP A 232 8.77 20.49 2.66
CA TRP A 232 8.90 21.67 3.51
C TRP A 232 7.56 22.22 4.00
N VAL A 233 6.48 22.08 3.22
CA VAL A 233 5.11 22.47 3.65
C VAL A 233 4.62 21.51 4.72
N GLU A 234 4.82 20.21 4.50
CA GLU A 234 4.45 19.18 5.48
C GLU A 234 5.16 19.38 6.81
N ILE A 235 6.49 19.54 6.78
CA ILE A 235 7.29 19.73 7.99
C ILE A 235 6.89 21.03 8.70
N ALA A 236 6.60 22.10 7.96
CA ALA A 236 6.10 23.33 8.55
C ALA A 236 4.75 23.08 9.28
N ALA A 237 3.79 22.42 8.63
CA ALA A 237 2.49 22.10 9.21
C ALA A 237 2.63 21.19 10.45
N LEU A 238 3.55 20.22 10.41
CA LEU A 238 3.85 19.34 11.54
C LEU A 238 4.43 20.12 12.74
N LEU A 239 5.34 21.07 12.49
CA LEU A 239 5.96 21.93 13.52
C LEU A 239 5.00 22.99 14.08
N GLU A 240 3.97 23.36 13.33
CA GLU A 240 2.88 24.22 13.81
C GLU A 240 1.91 23.50 14.75
N GLY A 241 1.84 22.17 14.65
CA GLY A 241 1.02 21.32 15.48
C GLY A 241 1.30 21.48 16.97
N ARG A 242 0.25 21.30 17.78
CA ARG A 242 0.31 21.42 19.24
C ARG A 242 -0.20 20.15 19.89
N SER A 243 0.34 19.86 21.06
CA SER A 243 -0.19 18.85 21.97
C SER A 243 -1.59 19.27 22.47
N GLU A 244 -2.34 18.35 23.07
CA GLU A 244 -3.62 18.69 23.72
C GLU A 244 -3.43 19.70 24.87
N GLY A 245 -2.24 19.74 25.47
CA GLY A 245 -1.84 20.77 26.45
C GLY A 245 -1.43 22.12 25.84
N GLY A 246 -1.41 22.25 24.50
CA GLY A 246 -1.03 23.47 23.79
C GLY A 246 0.47 23.69 23.60
N GLU A 247 1.29 22.78 24.13
CA GLU A 247 2.76 22.79 23.99
C GLU A 247 3.16 22.34 22.58
N ARG A 248 4.26 22.88 22.07
CA ARG A 248 4.85 22.42 20.82
C ARG A 248 5.73 21.21 21.10
N ILE A 249 5.55 20.15 20.32
CA ILE A 249 6.50 19.03 20.33
C ILE A 249 7.72 19.44 19.53
N GLU A 250 8.89 19.35 20.15
CA GLU A 250 10.14 19.57 19.45
C GLU A 250 10.51 18.31 18.67
N LEU A 251 10.73 18.43 17.36
CA LEU A 251 11.22 17.34 16.52
C LEU A 251 12.72 17.47 16.35
N ARG A 252 13.45 16.38 16.63
CA ARG A 252 14.90 16.29 16.41
C ARG A 252 15.20 15.33 15.28
N TYR A 253 15.99 15.75 14.30
CA TYR A 253 16.38 14.91 13.17
C TYR A 253 17.80 14.35 13.38
N PRO A 254 17.96 13.14 13.97
CA PRO A 254 19.26 12.51 14.12
C PRO A 254 19.91 12.26 12.74
N LYS A 255 21.21 12.50 12.64
CA LYS A 255 22.00 12.29 11.42
C LYS A 255 22.66 10.92 11.36
N THR A 256 22.80 10.27 12.51
CA THR A 256 23.43 8.95 12.63
C THR A 256 22.53 7.98 13.38
N LEU A 257 22.78 6.68 13.21
CA LEU A 257 22.08 5.64 13.98
C LEU A 257 22.35 5.80 15.48
N GLU A 258 23.57 6.13 15.88
CA GLU A 258 23.93 6.38 17.27
C GLU A 258 23.14 7.54 17.88
N GLU A 259 23.02 8.65 17.16
CA GLU A 259 22.15 9.76 17.57
C GLU A 259 20.68 9.35 17.62
N ALA A 260 20.21 8.51 16.68
CA ALA A 260 18.84 8.03 16.66
C ALA A 260 18.52 7.10 17.83
N LEU A 261 19.50 6.33 18.32
CA LEU A 261 19.39 5.40 19.45
C LEU A 261 19.69 6.05 20.80
N SER A 262 20.31 7.22 20.83
CA SER A 262 20.60 7.95 22.06
C SER A 262 19.29 8.41 22.74
N PRO A 263 19.18 8.40 24.08
CA PRO A 263 17.99 8.91 24.77
C PRO A 263 17.69 10.37 24.36
N PRO A 264 16.44 10.69 23.99
CA PRO A 264 16.08 12.05 23.64
C PRO A 264 15.99 12.94 24.89
N ASN A 265 16.10 14.25 24.69
CA ASN A 265 15.77 15.22 25.74
C ASN A 265 14.27 15.11 26.08
N PRO A 266 13.88 15.36 27.35
CA PRO A 266 12.47 15.44 27.72
C PRO A 266 11.73 16.46 26.83
N GLY A 267 10.58 16.07 26.28
CA GLY A 267 9.78 16.93 25.39
C GLY A 267 10.20 16.91 23.92
N THR A 268 11.30 16.25 23.57
CA THR A 268 11.77 16.11 22.19
C THR A 268 11.45 14.73 21.64
N ILE A 269 10.96 14.66 20.40
CA ILE A 269 10.76 13.41 19.67
C ILE A 269 11.81 13.28 18.56
N PRO A 270 12.67 12.26 18.58
CA PRO A 270 13.58 11.99 17.48
C PRO A 270 12.79 11.50 16.25
N VAL A 271 13.07 12.07 15.07
CA VAL A 271 12.46 11.73 13.78
C VAL A 271 13.56 11.34 12.79
N THR A 272 13.69 10.06 12.49
CA THR A 272 14.61 9.57 11.46
C THR A 272 13.94 9.65 10.09
N LYS A 273 14.56 10.37 9.16
CA LYS A 273 14.08 10.52 7.78
C LYS A 273 14.72 9.46 6.87
N PHE A 274 13.90 8.83 6.03
CA PHE A 274 14.30 7.85 5.02
C PHE A 274 13.93 8.38 3.63
N ASP A 275 14.94 8.81 2.88
CA ASP A 275 14.80 9.44 1.55
C ASP A 275 15.03 8.45 0.40
N GLU A 276 15.13 7.15 0.70
CA GLU A 276 15.45 6.11 -0.29
C GLU A 276 14.43 6.04 -1.42
N LEU A 277 13.15 6.14 -1.08
CA LEU A 277 12.05 6.03 -2.02
C LEU A 277 11.99 7.26 -2.92
N ASP A 278 11.90 8.47 -2.36
CA ASP A 278 11.86 9.72 -3.12
C ASP A 278 13.05 9.88 -4.08
N ARG A 279 14.28 9.66 -3.59
CA ARG A 279 15.48 9.68 -4.45
C ARG A 279 15.39 8.71 -5.63
N LYS A 280 14.75 7.55 -5.43
CA LYS A 280 14.57 6.58 -6.51
C LYS A 280 13.46 7.02 -7.47
N LEU A 281 12.38 7.63 -7.00
CA LEU A 281 11.25 8.12 -7.82
C LEU A 281 11.74 9.07 -8.93
N HIS A 282 12.69 9.97 -8.62
CA HIS A 282 13.22 10.96 -9.56
C HIS A 282 14.00 10.38 -10.76
N HIS A 283 14.44 9.13 -10.69
CA HIS A 283 15.34 8.54 -11.69
C HIS A 283 14.87 7.20 -12.24
N THR A 284 13.85 6.59 -11.63
CA THR A 284 13.42 5.26 -12.03
C THR A 284 12.50 5.27 -13.24
N THR A 285 12.72 4.31 -14.13
CA THR A 285 11.81 3.96 -15.23
C THR A 285 11.09 2.62 -14.96
N GLU A 286 11.39 1.98 -13.83
CA GLU A 286 10.89 0.67 -13.41
C GLU A 286 9.46 0.71 -12.88
N GLY A 287 8.77 -0.43 -12.90
CA GLY A 287 7.45 -0.61 -12.27
C GLY A 287 7.47 -0.45 -10.74
N LEU A 288 6.27 -0.29 -10.16
CA LEU A 288 6.07 -0.19 -8.71
C LEU A 288 6.64 -1.40 -7.98
N SER A 289 6.45 -2.60 -8.52
CA SER A 289 6.91 -3.84 -7.90
C SER A 289 8.43 -3.87 -7.74
N THR A 290 9.17 -3.47 -8.78
CA THR A 290 10.64 -3.35 -8.72
C THR A 290 11.07 -2.20 -7.82
N LEU A 291 10.42 -1.04 -7.93
CA LEU A 291 10.68 0.12 -7.07
C LEU A 291 10.57 -0.26 -5.59
N TYR A 292 9.49 -0.92 -5.19
CA TYR A 292 9.24 -1.30 -3.79
C TYR A 292 10.20 -2.37 -3.29
N ARG A 293 10.55 -3.36 -4.10
CA ARG A 293 11.59 -4.36 -3.74
C ARG A 293 12.94 -3.70 -3.48
N GLU A 294 13.35 -2.77 -4.35
CA GLU A 294 14.62 -2.05 -4.16
C GLU A 294 14.59 -1.11 -2.95
N THR A 295 13.48 -0.40 -2.74
CA THR A 295 13.29 0.43 -1.55
C THR A 295 13.35 -0.41 -0.28
N LEU A 296 12.69 -1.57 -0.25
CA LEU A 296 12.75 -2.49 0.88
C LEU A 296 14.17 -2.97 1.18
N LEU A 297 14.96 -3.32 0.16
CA LEU A 297 16.36 -3.74 0.36
C LEU A 297 17.19 -2.64 1.03
N LYS A 298 16.97 -1.37 0.65
CA LYS A 298 17.68 -0.24 1.26
C LYS A 298 17.17 0.09 2.65
N LEU A 299 15.85 0.06 2.85
CA LEU A 299 15.23 0.24 4.16
C LEU A 299 15.69 -0.86 5.12
N ASP A 300 15.81 -2.11 4.69
CA ASP A 300 16.29 -3.21 5.56
C ASP A 300 17.69 -2.92 6.11
N ALA A 301 18.58 -2.32 5.32
CA ALA A 301 19.92 -1.96 5.75
C ALA A 301 19.97 -0.82 6.79
N THR A 302 18.95 0.03 6.87
CA THR A 302 18.95 1.23 7.73
C THR A 302 17.89 1.21 8.83
N LEU A 303 16.68 0.76 8.51
CA LEU A 303 15.54 0.63 9.42
C LEU A 303 15.70 -0.55 10.38
N THR A 304 16.18 -1.71 9.92
CA THR A 304 16.31 -2.91 10.76
C THR A 304 17.24 -2.66 11.96
N PRO A 305 18.46 -2.11 11.79
CA PRO A 305 19.32 -1.79 12.94
C PRO A 305 18.68 -0.80 13.93
N LEU A 306 17.90 0.17 13.43
CA LEU A 306 17.19 1.13 14.29
C LEU A 306 16.08 0.45 15.10
N LEU A 307 15.25 -0.36 14.45
CA LEU A 307 14.17 -1.09 15.10
C LEU A 307 14.73 -2.10 16.12
N GLU A 308 15.75 -2.87 15.76
CA GLU A 308 16.37 -3.83 16.66
C GLU A 308 17.08 -3.15 17.84
N GLY A 309 17.74 -2.00 17.60
CA GLY A 309 18.57 -1.30 18.58
C GLY A 309 17.81 -0.55 19.68
N VAL A 310 16.52 -0.25 19.51
CA VAL A 310 15.74 0.41 20.58
C VAL A 310 15.25 -0.58 21.64
N GLU A 311 15.00 -0.08 22.85
CA GLU A 311 14.48 -0.91 23.94
C GLU A 311 12.98 -1.27 23.75
N PRO A 312 12.50 -2.36 24.39
CA PRO A 312 11.07 -2.66 24.44
C PRO A 312 10.27 -1.52 25.06
N ARG A 313 8.98 -1.45 24.71
CA ARG A 313 8.08 -0.33 25.00
C ARG A 313 8.47 0.99 24.33
N THR A 314 9.17 0.92 23.20
CA THR A 314 9.33 2.06 22.29
C THR A 314 8.13 2.15 21.37
N LEU A 315 7.49 3.32 21.34
CA LEU A 315 6.42 3.66 20.42
C LEU A 315 7.01 4.29 19.16
N PHE A 316 6.75 3.69 18.01
CA PHE A 316 7.09 4.20 16.70
C PHE A 316 5.87 4.78 16.01
N PHE A 317 6.04 5.90 15.32
CA PHE A 317 5.08 6.39 14.33
C PHE A 317 5.77 6.53 12.98
N PHE A 318 5.24 5.84 11.98
CA PHE A 318 5.64 5.93 10.59
C PHE A 318 4.70 6.89 9.89
N PHE A 319 5.23 7.79 9.09
CA PHE A 319 4.42 8.72 8.30
C PHE A 319 5.16 9.11 7.03
N SER A 320 4.39 9.63 6.07
CA SER A 320 4.93 10.20 4.84
C SER A 320 4.56 11.67 4.77
N ASP A 321 5.42 12.45 4.14
CA ASP A 321 5.16 13.85 3.80
C ASP A 321 4.34 14.01 2.52
N HIS A 322 4.48 13.10 1.57
CA HIS A 322 3.63 13.01 0.39
C HIS A 322 3.67 11.60 -0.20
N GLY A 323 2.79 11.32 -1.16
CA GLY A 323 2.94 10.19 -2.06
C GLY A 323 3.44 10.60 -3.44
N PHE A 324 3.07 9.83 -4.46
CA PHE A 324 3.49 10.08 -5.84
C PHE A 324 2.51 9.47 -6.85
N LEU A 325 2.50 10.03 -8.06
CA LEU A 325 1.69 9.56 -9.18
C LEU A 325 2.57 9.00 -10.29
N ARG A 326 2.10 7.92 -10.93
CA ARG A 326 2.69 7.43 -12.18
C ARG A 326 2.47 8.45 -13.30
N SER A 327 3.56 8.88 -13.91
CA SER A 327 3.59 9.79 -15.06
C SER A 327 3.78 9.01 -16.37
N PRO A 328 3.12 9.40 -17.47
CA PRO A 328 3.34 8.80 -18.79
C PRO A 328 4.68 9.21 -19.45
N GLY A 329 5.50 10.04 -18.79
CA GLY A 329 6.75 10.56 -19.33
C GLY A 329 7.87 9.51 -19.50
N ARG A 330 8.81 9.78 -20.43
CA ARG A 330 9.95 8.90 -20.73
C ARG A 330 11.16 9.03 -19.78
N LYS A 331 11.29 10.14 -19.05
CA LYS A 331 12.49 10.42 -18.21
C LYS A 331 12.40 9.80 -16.82
N ALA A 332 11.32 10.06 -16.09
CA ALA A 332 11.01 9.44 -14.81
C ALA A 332 9.57 8.93 -14.88
N ARG A 333 9.34 7.69 -14.44
CA ARG A 333 8.01 7.07 -14.45
C ARG A 333 7.09 7.66 -13.39
N TYR A 334 7.61 8.35 -12.39
CA TYR A 334 6.82 8.90 -11.27
C TYR A 334 7.06 10.39 -11.11
N ARG A 335 6.05 11.08 -10.56
CA ARG A 335 6.09 12.50 -10.20
C ARG A 335 5.38 12.71 -8.86
N HIS A 336 5.68 13.80 -8.18
CA HIS A 336 5.01 14.24 -6.94
C HIS A 336 4.79 15.75 -6.96
N GLY A 337 4.20 16.30 -5.88
CA GLY A 337 3.88 17.72 -5.73
C GLY A 337 2.50 18.14 -6.25
N GLY A 338 1.66 17.18 -6.66
CA GLY A 338 0.31 17.39 -7.14
C GLY A 338 -0.75 17.36 -6.03
N LYS A 339 -2.00 17.13 -6.45
CA LYS A 339 -3.18 17.05 -5.57
C LYS A 339 -3.99 15.79 -5.82
N THR A 340 -3.34 14.72 -6.29
CA THR A 340 -4.02 13.44 -6.46
C THR A 340 -4.22 12.77 -5.10
N PRO A 341 -5.20 11.87 -4.96
CA PRO A 341 -5.35 11.09 -3.72
C PRO A 341 -4.11 10.23 -3.42
N PHE A 342 -3.35 9.83 -4.45
CA PHE A 342 -2.07 9.13 -4.29
C PHE A 342 -0.99 9.97 -3.62
N GLU A 343 -1.06 11.29 -3.75
CA GLU A 343 -0.09 12.23 -3.18
C GLU A 343 -0.54 12.77 -1.83
N ILE A 344 -1.85 13.02 -1.68
CA ILE A 344 -2.43 13.66 -0.48
C ILE A 344 -2.75 12.65 0.63
N ILE A 345 -3.25 11.46 0.31
CA ILE A 345 -3.67 10.49 1.32
C ILE A 345 -2.52 9.51 1.59
N THR A 346 -1.79 9.76 2.67
CA THR A 346 -0.60 8.99 3.05
C THR A 346 -0.86 8.16 4.31
N PRO A 347 -0.07 7.11 4.57
CA PRO A 347 -0.24 6.30 5.76
C PRO A 347 0.43 6.96 6.98
N PHE A 348 -0.28 7.02 8.10
CA PHE A 348 0.26 7.23 9.43
C PHE A 348 0.06 5.97 10.27
N VAL A 349 1.16 5.34 10.66
CA VAL A 349 1.11 4.01 11.27
C VAL A 349 1.81 3.99 12.61
N ILE A 350 1.17 3.36 13.59
CA ILE A 350 1.65 3.31 14.95
C ILE A 350 2.05 1.87 15.29
N LEU A 351 3.30 1.71 15.70
CA LEU A 351 3.89 0.43 16.08
C LEU A 351 4.45 0.51 17.49
N LEU A 352 4.21 -0.51 18.30
CA LEU A 352 4.80 -0.64 19.63
C LEU A 352 5.78 -1.80 19.65
N LYS A 353 7.04 -1.56 20.04
CA LYS A 353 7.98 -2.64 20.34
C LYS A 353 7.57 -3.31 21.65
N VAL A 354 7.32 -4.61 21.62
CA VAL A 354 6.84 -5.39 22.77
C VAL A 354 7.92 -6.28 23.38
N ALA A 355 8.90 -6.75 22.60
CA ALA A 355 9.97 -7.65 23.04
C ALA A 355 11.36 -7.11 22.67
#